data_AF-A0A2S4NBF9-F1
#
_entry.id   AF-A0A2S4NBF9-F1
#
_cell.length_a   1.000
_cell.length_b   1.000
_cell.length_c   1.000
_cell.angle_alpha   90.00
_cell.angle_beta   90.00
_cell.angle_gamma   90.00
#
_symmetry.space_group_name_H-M   'P 1'
#
loop_
_entity.id
_entity.type
_entity.pdbx_description
1 polymer ?
#
loop_
_entity_poly.entity_id
_entity_poly.type
_entity_poly.pdbx_seq_one_letter_code
_entity_poly.pdbx_strand_id
1 'polypeptide(L)'
;MIKDILILFPIILAFGFNFFLTLGRSLNPKTFRYNDLFNKKARYYIIFGVVLSLIGILNIQYEANVFYISPMITIVLIYFFNFLILKLYGRNIYITTKWDFKPKNTKFLDTFFGFLILLISLCLPLIIKIYLDN
;
A
#
# COMPACT_ATOMS: atom_id res chain seq x y z
N MET A 1 -5.20 26.10 -12.31
CA MET A 1 -4.89 26.14 -10.86
C MET A 1 -5.81 25.26 -10.02
N ILE A 2 -7.12 25.52 -9.91
CA ILE A 2 -8.03 24.67 -9.09
C ILE A 2 -8.15 23.25 -9.65
N LYS A 3 -8.26 23.09 -10.98
CA LYS A 3 -8.30 21.78 -11.64
C LYS A 3 -7.02 20.95 -11.39
N ASP A 4 -5.86 21.59 -11.45
CA ASP A 4 -4.57 20.94 -11.23
C ASP A 4 -4.43 20.45 -9.77
N ILE A 5 -4.93 21.23 -8.81
CA ILE A 5 -4.97 20.85 -7.39
C ILE A 5 -5.88 19.62 -7.18
N LEU A 6 -7.02 19.56 -7.87
CA LEU A 6 -7.95 18.42 -7.78
C LEU A 6 -7.36 17.14 -8.40
N ILE A 7 -6.52 17.25 -9.42
CA ILE A 7 -5.80 16.13 -10.04
C ILE A 7 -4.71 15.59 -9.11
N LEU A 8 -4.04 16.45 -8.35
CA LEU A 8 -2.98 16.03 -7.43
C LEU A 8 -3.53 15.31 -6.19
N PHE A 9 -4.75 15.59 -5.78
CA PHE A 9 -5.30 15.08 -4.53
C PHE A 9 -5.40 13.53 -4.45
N PRO A 10 -5.93 12.82 -5.47
CA PRO A 10 -5.91 11.35 -5.50
C PRO A 10 -4.49 10.75 -5.42
N ILE A 11 -3.54 11.37 -6.12
CA ILE A 11 -2.14 10.93 -6.16
C ILE A 11 -1.52 11.11 -4.76
N ILE A 12 -1.67 12.29 -4.16
CA ILE A 12 -1.16 12.58 -2.82
C ILE A 12 -1.77 11.61 -1.79
N LEU A 13 -3.06 11.31 -1.88
CA LEU A 13 -3.70 10.34 -0.99
C LEU A 13 -3.17 8.91 -1.19
N ALA A 14 -2.97 8.47 -2.42
CA ALA A 14 -2.41 7.15 -2.72
C ALA A 14 -0.98 7.01 -2.17
N PHE A 15 -0.10 7.96 -2.50
CA PHE A 15 1.27 7.99 -2.00
C PHE A 15 1.28 8.12 -0.48
N GLY A 16 0.53 9.07 0.06
CA GLY A 16 0.41 9.34 1.49
C GLY A 16 -0.04 8.11 2.27
N PHE A 17 -1.05 7.38 1.80
CA PHE A 17 -1.51 6.16 2.45
C PHE A 17 -0.46 5.04 2.42
N ASN A 18 0.16 4.82 1.26
CA ASN A 18 1.19 3.78 1.10
C ASN A 18 2.38 4.04 2.03
N PHE A 19 2.91 5.26 2.03
CA PHE A 19 3.98 5.67 2.93
C PHE A 19 3.53 5.65 4.39
N PHE A 20 2.30 6.07 4.70
CA PHE A 20 1.79 6.04 6.07
C PHE A 20 1.82 4.63 6.66
N LEU A 21 1.48 3.60 5.88
CA LEU A 21 1.52 2.20 6.31
C LEU A 21 2.95 1.67 6.45
N THR A 22 3.84 2.04 5.53
CA THR A 22 5.23 1.54 5.52
C THR A 22 6.20 2.35 6.37
N LEU A 23 5.75 3.46 6.98
CA LEU A 23 6.54 4.25 7.93
C LEU A 23 6.15 3.93 9.37
N GLY A 24 7.17 3.69 10.20
CA GLY A 24 7.03 3.44 11.62
C GLY A 24 7.02 4.68 12.50
N ARG A 25 6.58 4.49 13.75
CA ARG A 25 6.81 5.46 14.84
C ARG A 25 8.27 5.45 15.30
N SER A 26 9.04 4.43 14.90
CA SER A 26 10.46 4.26 15.15
C SER A 26 11.09 3.55 13.94
N LEU A 27 12.41 3.44 13.89
CA LEU A 27 13.14 2.68 12.88
C LEU A 27 12.95 1.15 12.98
N ASN A 28 12.21 0.66 13.98
CA ASN A 28 11.94 -0.77 14.14
C ASN A 28 10.70 -1.19 13.31
N PRO A 29 10.84 -2.11 12.33
CA PRO A 29 9.74 -2.53 11.45
C PRO A 29 8.58 -3.18 12.17
N LYS A 30 8.77 -3.73 13.38
CA LYS A 30 7.67 -4.26 14.20
C LYS A 30 6.71 -3.16 14.68
N THR A 31 7.15 -1.91 14.66
CA THR A 31 6.35 -0.74 15.07
C THR A 31 5.68 -0.04 13.89
N PHE A 32 5.84 -0.57 12.68
CA PHE A 32 5.29 0.03 11.48
C PHE A 32 3.78 -0.14 11.43
N ARG A 33 3.07 0.85 10.87
CA ARG A 33 1.61 0.90 10.89
C ARG A 33 0.97 -0.25 10.10
N TYR A 34 1.65 -0.80 9.10
CA TYR A 34 1.14 -1.99 8.40
C TYR A 34 0.92 -3.19 9.34
N ASN A 35 1.64 -3.29 10.46
CA ASN A 35 1.39 -4.37 11.43
C ASN A 35 0.02 -4.26 12.10
N ASP A 36 -0.60 -3.07 12.12
CA ASP A 36 -1.97 -2.90 12.59
C ASP A 36 -2.99 -3.60 11.68
N LEU A 37 -2.63 -3.95 10.43
CA LEU A 37 -3.45 -4.76 9.53
C LEU A 37 -3.59 -6.20 10.02
N PHE A 38 -2.70 -6.70 10.88
CA PHE A 38 -2.81 -8.05 11.45
C PHE A 38 -3.50 -8.05 12.82
N ASN A 39 -4.07 -6.93 13.24
CA ASN A 39 -4.67 -6.72 14.56
C ASN A 39 -6.11 -6.18 14.44
N LYS A 40 -6.79 -5.96 15.58
CA LYS A 40 -8.18 -5.42 15.63
C LYS A 40 -8.36 -4.07 14.92
N LYS A 41 -7.28 -3.32 14.68
CA LYS A 41 -7.30 -2.03 13.98
C LYS A 41 -7.41 -2.18 12.46
N ALA A 42 -7.20 -3.37 11.91
CA ALA A 42 -7.28 -3.66 10.48
C ALA A 42 -8.56 -3.12 9.82
N ARG A 43 -9.70 -3.23 10.53
CA ARG A 43 -11.01 -2.76 10.06
C ARG A 43 -11.00 -1.31 9.59
N TYR A 44 -10.27 -0.42 10.26
CA TYR A 44 -10.25 1.01 9.90
C TYR A 44 -9.53 1.24 8.58
N TYR A 45 -8.40 0.56 8.38
CA TYR A 45 -7.65 0.63 7.13
C TYR A 45 -8.42 -0.01 5.97
N ILE A 46 -9.08 -1.14 6.22
CA ILE A 46 -9.90 -1.83 5.22
C ILE A 46 -11.10 -0.95 4.81
N ILE A 47 -11.86 -0.42 5.78
CA ILE A 47 -12.99 0.48 5.49
C ILE A 47 -12.51 1.70 4.70
N PHE A 48 -11.41 2.32 5.13
CA PHE A 48 -10.83 3.46 4.42
C PHE A 48 -10.41 3.11 2.99
N GLY A 49 -9.70 1.98 2.80
CA GLY A 49 -9.28 1.50 1.50
C GLY A 49 -10.45 1.17 0.57
N VAL A 50 -11.51 0.55 1.10
CA VAL A 50 -12.74 0.25 0.35
C VAL A 50 -13.46 1.53 -0.07
N VAL A 51 -13.65 2.48 0.85
CA VAL A 51 -14.32 3.76 0.54
C VAL A 51 -13.55 4.52 -0.54
N LEU A 52 -12.22 4.64 -0.42
CA LEU A 52 -11.43 5.29 -1.45
C LEU A 52 -11.50 4.54 -2.79
N SER A 53 -11.39 3.21 -2.77
CA SER A 53 -11.45 2.42 -4.01
C SER A 53 -12.79 2.58 -4.71
N LEU A 54 -13.90 2.62 -3.97
CA LEU A 54 -15.23 2.91 -4.53
C LEU A 54 -15.28 4.30 -5.17
N ILE A 55 -14.71 5.32 -4.53
CA ILE A 55 -14.60 6.66 -5.12
C ILE A 55 -13.80 6.60 -6.43
N GLY A 56 -12.68 5.88 -6.46
CA GLY A 56 -11.85 5.71 -7.65
C GLY A 56 -12.58 5.00 -8.80
N ILE A 57 -13.28 3.91 -8.50
CA ILE A 57 -14.05 3.13 -9.47
C ILE A 57 -15.21 3.97 -10.04
N LEU A 58 -15.96 4.67 -9.20
CA LEU A 58 -17.09 5.51 -9.64
C LEU A 58 -16.66 6.71 -10.49
N ASN A 59 -15.38 7.10 -10.40
CA ASN A 59 -14.82 8.26 -11.08
C ASN A 59 -13.67 7.88 -12.01
N ILE A 60 -13.64 6.64 -12.51
CA ILE A 60 -12.53 6.09 -13.28
C ILE A 60 -12.35 6.76 -14.65
N GLN A 61 -13.38 7.43 -15.16
CA GLN A 61 -13.27 8.28 -16.36
C GLN A 61 -12.27 9.44 -16.18
N TYR A 62 -12.01 9.88 -14.94
CA TYR A 62 -11.03 10.93 -14.64
C TYR A 62 -9.67 10.33 -14.34
N GLU A 63 -8.65 10.72 -15.10
CA GLU A 63 -7.31 10.10 -15.10
C GLU A 63 -6.70 9.90 -13.70
N ALA A 64 -6.64 10.95 -12.88
CA ALA A 64 -6.02 10.86 -11.56
C ALA A 64 -6.82 10.05 -10.54
N ASN A 65 -8.15 9.93 -10.70
CA ASN A 65 -8.99 9.30 -9.70
C ASN A 65 -8.78 7.78 -9.59
N VAL A 66 -8.18 7.15 -10.60
CA VAL A 66 -7.78 5.74 -10.52
C VAL A 66 -6.83 5.46 -9.35
N PHE A 67 -6.04 6.45 -8.92
CA PHE A 67 -5.13 6.33 -7.79
C PHE A 67 -5.84 6.11 -6.45
N TYR A 68 -7.13 6.44 -6.32
CA TYR A 68 -7.89 6.10 -5.11
C TYR A 68 -8.05 4.59 -4.87
N ILE A 69 -7.77 3.76 -5.87
CA ILE A 69 -7.77 2.29 -5.74
C ILE A 69 -6.47 1.79 -5.07
N SER A 70 -5.40 2.59 -5.10
CA SER A 70 -4.07 2.22 -4.57
C SER A 70 -4.08 1.74 -3.10
N PRO A 71 -4.78 2.40 -2.15
CA PRO A 71 -4.87 1.95 -0.76
C PRO A 71 -5.35 0.51 -0.60
N MET A 72 -6.36 0.10 -1.36
CA MET A 72 -6.89 -1.26 -1.28
C MET A 72 -5.93 -2.26 -1.93
N ILE A 73 -5.31 -1.91 -3.06
CA ILE A 73 -4.25 -2.73 -3.68
C ILE A 73 -3.14 -3.00 -2.65
N THR A 74 -2.69 -1.97 -1.94
CA THR A 74 -1.66 -2.10 -0.90
C THR A 74 -2.07 -3.05 0.22
N ILE A 75 -3.29 -2.90 0.74
CA ILE A 75 -3.80 -3.78 1.80
C ILE A 75 -3.81 -5.24 1.33
N VAL A 76 -4.35 -5.49 0.13
CA VAL A 76 -4.44 -6.84 -0.44
C VAL A 76 -3.05 -7.45 -0.64
N LEU A 77 -2.10 -6.70 -1.20
CA LEU A 77 -0.74 -7.17 -1.40
C LEU A 77 -0.03 -7.44 -0.06
N ILE A 78 -0.22 -6.59 0.96
CA ILE A 78 0.35 -6.83 2.29
C ILE A 78 -0.18 -8.15 2.87
N TYR A 79 -1.48 -8.41 2.81
CA TYR A 79 -2.03 -9.69 3.27
C TYR A 79 -1.48 -10.87 2.47
N PHE A 80 -1.44 -10.75 1.14
CA PHE A 80 -0.95 -11.81 0.26
C PHE A 80 0.51 -12.16 0.53
N PHE A 81 1.41 -11.18 0.53
CA PHE A 81 2.83 -11.43 0.79
C PHE A 81 3.10 -11.79 2.25
N ASN A 82 2.32 -11.29 3.21
CA ASN A 82 2.41 -11.73 4.59
C ASN A 82 2.03 -13.21 4.74
N PHE A 83 0.97 -13.66 4.05
CA PHE A 83 0.60 -15.07 4.02
C PHE A 83 1.73 -15.95 3.48
N LEU A 84 2.39 -15.53 2.39
CA LEU A 84 3.55 -16.22 1.84
C LEU A 84 4.72 -16.29 2.84
N ILE A 85 5.05 -15.17 3.50
CA ILE A 85 6.14 -15.10 4.48
C ILE A 85 5.82 -15.92 5.74
N LEU A 86 4.57 -15.91 6.21
CA LEU A 86 4.12 -16.76 7.31
C LEU A 86 4.31 -18.24 6.98
N LYS A 87 3.95 -18.67 5.76
CA LYS A 87 4.11 -20.05 5.32
C LYS A 87 5.57 -20.47 5.20
N LEU A 88 6.46 -19.59 4.73
CA LEU A 88 7.87 -19.90 4.49
C LEU A 88 8.74 -19.79 5.74
N TYR A 89 8.44 -18.82 6.63
CA TYR A 89 9.32 -18.43 7.73
C TYR A 89 8.65 -18.43 9.11
N GLY A 90 7.37 -18.75 9.21
CA GLY A 90 6.65 -18.82 10.49
C GLY A 90 6.49 -17.48 11.20
N ARG A 91 6.63 -16.36 10.49
CA ARG A 91 6.50 -15.00 11.03
C ARG A 91 5.87 -14.05 10.02
N ASN A 92 5.43 -12.88 10.47
CA ASN A 92 4.96 -11.82 9.59
C ASN A 92 6.10 -11.21 8.75
N ILE A 93 5.72 -10.62 7.62
CA ILE A 93 6.61 -9.88 6.72
C ILE A 93 7.21 -8.65 7.40
N TYR A 94 8.48 -8.34 7.10
CA TYR A 94 9.16 -7.11 7.52
C TYR A 94 9.36 -6.15 6.35
N ILE A 95 8.47 -5.16 6.22
CA ILE A 95 8.64 -4.11 5.21
C ILE A 95 9.64 -3.10 5.76
N THR A 96 10.83 -3.03 5.16
CA THR A 96 11.94 -2.17 5.60
C THR A 96 12.56 -1.43 4.42
N THR A 97 12.99 -0.20 4.66
CA THR A 97 13.81 0.62 3.77
C THR A 97 15.28 0.58 4.19
N LYS A 98 16.17 1.17 3.39
CA LYS A 98 17.61 1.27 3.73
C LYS A 98 17.89 2.06 5.02
N TRP A 99 16.96 2.89 5.45
CA TRP A 99 17.13 3.77 6.61
C TRP A 99 16.64 3.16 7.92
N ASP A 100 16.02 1.97 7.86
CA ASP A 100 15.42 1.31 9.01
C ASP A 100 16.40 0.38 9.74
N PHE A 101 16.15 0.15 11.03
CA PHE A 101 16.86 -0.88 11.77
C PHE A 101 16.42 -2.24 11.25
N LYS A 102 17.31 -2.95 10.56
CA LYS A 102 17.02 -4.28 10.00
C LYS A 102 17.08 -5.35 11.10
N PRO A 103 15.96 -6.00 11.47
CA PRO A 103 16.01 -7.13 12.39
C PRO A 103 16.97 -8.20 11.89
N LYS A 104 17.68 -8.87 12.81
CA LYS A 104 18.62 -9.97 12.47
C LYS A 104 17.98 -11.07 11.62
N ASN A 105 16.67 -11.26 11.73
CA ASN A 105 15.92 -12.32 11.02
C ASN A 105 15.29 -11.85 9.69
N THR A 106 15.58 -10.64 9.22
CA THR A 106 15.06 -10.13 7.94
C THR A 106 15.66 -10.92 6.78
N LYS A 107 14.81 -11.46 5.91
CA LYS A 107 15.21 -12.23 4.74
C LYS A 107 15.13 -11.34 3.50
N PHE A 108 15.86 -11.72 2.45
CA PHE A 108 15.81 -11.03 1.16
C PHE A 108 14.38 -10.91 0.62
N LEU A 109 13.56 -11.96 0.80
CA LEU A 109 12.16 -11.96 0.38
C LEU A 109 11.32 -10.87 1.08
N ASP A 110 11.63 -10.46 2.31
CA ASP A 110 10.92 -9.37 2.97
C ASP A 110 11.15 -8.04 2.24
N THR A 111 12.42 -7.74 1.90
CA THR A 111 12.78 -6.53 1.16
C THR A 111 12.22 -6.56 -0.26
N PHE A 112 12.31 -7.72 -0.92
CA PHE A 112 11.78 -7.90 -2.26
C PHE A 112 10.26 -7.73 -2.32
N PHE A 113 9.52 -8.39 -1.42
CA PHE A 113 8.06 -8.24 -1.35
C PHE A 113 7.64 -6.84 -0.89
N GLY A 114 8.36 -6.22 0.05
CA GLY A 114 8.11 -4.83 0.43
C GLY A 114 8.25 -3.86 -0.76
N PHE A 115 9.28 -4.05 -1.58
CA PHE A 115 9.46 -3.29 -2.82
C PHE A 115 8.33 -3.56 -3.83
N LEU A 116 7.97 -4.83 -4.05
CA LEU A 116 6.87 -5.19 -4.95
C LEU A 116 5.52 -4.62 -4.51
N ILE A 117 5.22 -4.63 -3.21
CA ILE A 117 4.01 -4.01 -2.67
C ILE A 117 3.93 -2.55 -3.09
N LEU A 118 4.98 -1.77 -2.82
CA LEU A 118 5.00 -0.34 -3.16
C LEU A 118 4.94 -0.11 -4.67
N LEU A 119 5.69 -0.87 -5.45
CA LEU A 119 5.73 -0.74 -6.91
C LEU A 119 4.37 -1.04 -7.52
N ILE A 120 3.77 -2.19 -7.19
CA ILE A 120 2.48 -2.60 -7.75
C ILE A 120 1.38 -1.65 -7.29
N SER A 121 1.35 -1.25 -6.02
CA SER A 121 0.33 -0.33 -5.52
C SER A 121 0.33 1.03 -6.21
N LEU A 122 1.49 1.52 -6.65
CA LEU A 122 1.60 2.81 -7.33
C LEU A 122 1.44 2.71 -8.86
N CYS A 123 1.88 1.60 -9.46
CA CYS A 123 1.83 1.43 -10.91
C CYS A 123 0.54 0.77 -11.41
N LEU A 124 -0.06 -0.14 -10.64
CA LEU A 124 -1.26 -0.88 -11.07
C LEU A 124 -2.47 0.02 -11.37
N PRO A 125 -2.74 1.11 -10.62
CA PRO A 125 -3.78 2.05 -11.00
C PRO A 125 -3.60 2.61 -12.42
N LEU A 126 -2.37 2.94 -12.83
CA LEU A 126 -2.08 3.42 -14.19
C LEU A 126 -2.33 2.33 -15.24
N ILE A 127 -1.92 1.09 -14.96
CA ILE A 127 -2.16 -0.05 -15.86
C ILE A 127 -3.66 -0.29 -16.04
N ILE A 128 -4.43 -0.23 -14.96
CA ILE A 128 -5.91 -0.35 -15.02
C ILE A 128 -6.48 0.75 -15.91
N LYS A 129 -6.03 1.99 -15.75
CA LYS A 129 -6.50 3.12 -16.58
C LYS A 129 -6.18 2.90 -18.06
N ILE A 130 -4.94 2.56 -18.38
CA ILE A 130 -4.51 2.26 -19.76
C ILE A 130 -5.35 1.12 -20.35
N TYR A 131 -5.64 0.08 -19.58
CA TYR A 131 -6.45 -1.04 -20.07
C TYR A 131 -7.91 -0.65 -20.33
N LEU A 132 -8.48 0.24 -19.51
CA LEU A 132 -9.87 0.70 -19.68
C LEU A 132 -10.06 1.75 -20.79
N ASP A 133 -8.99 2.44 -21.16
CA ASP A 133 -9.00 3.44 -22.24
C ASP A 133 -8.74 2.82 -23.63
N ASN A 134 -8.31 1.55 -23.70
CA ASN A 134 -8.17 0.76 -24.93
C ASN A 134 -9.44 -0.06 -25.21
#